data_AF-A0A413L2J0-F1
#
_entry.id   AF-A0A413L2J0-F1
#
_cell.length_a   1.000
_cell.length_b   1.000
_cell.length_c   1.000
_cell.angle_alpha   90.00
_cell.angle_beta   90.00
_cell.angle_gamma   90.00
#
_symmetry.space_group_name_H-M   'P 1'
#
loop_
_entity.id
_entity.type
_entity.pdbx_description
1 polymer ?
#
loop_
_entity_poly.entity_id
_entity_poly.type
_entity_poly.pdbx_seq_one_letter_code
_entity_poly.pdbx_strand_id
1 'polypeptide(L)'
;MIQMNAPDIDNAQEIDLIELAKRLWSERKFLFKCCGIAVVVGLVVAFSIPKEYSTTVKLAPETSDPSKKMGNLGGLAAMAGINLNSTSGADAISPDLYPDVVSSIPFLLELFPVQVTNEEGDYSASLYDYMDDHQKSAWWSYVVQAPFKLLGVVKGLFSKEEPVSSGELTSFRLTKKQADVINALQQRISASVDKKTSVITVSVQMQDPLISANITQIVLEKLQGYITNYRTQKVKQDLEFTEKVFSEARESYYKAQRAYAAFEDANKNIISASYRTEQERLKNEMTLTFNVYNTLAQKLEQDKLRVQEQTPVYTIIQPATVPLKAASPKKPLILIGFVFLAIFGGIGYLFIEDLFKPKEETEVLEVE
;
A
#
# COMPACT_ATOMS: atom_id res chain seq x y z
N MET A 1 -23.78 18.66 -79.05
CA MET A 1 -23.15 18.74 -77.73
C MET A 1 -24.25 18.60 -76.71
N ILE A 2 -24.34 17.46 -76.03
CA ILE A 2 -25.24 17.29 -74.88
C ILE A 2 -24.35 16.74 -73.78
N GLN A 3 -24.00 17.60 -72.82
CA GLN A 3 -23.21 17.25 -71.66
C GLN A 3 -24.01 16.28 -70.78
N MET A 4 -23.43 15.11 -70.51
CA MET A 4 -23.82 14.26 -69.40
C MET A 4 -23.37 14.96 -68.11
N ASN A 5 -24.32 15.45 -67.31
CA ASN A 5 -24.06 15.86 -65.94
C ASN A 5 -24.16 14.61 -65.06
N ALA A 6 -23.07 14.27 -64.37
CA ALA A 6 -23.05 13.24 -63.35
C ALA A 6 -23.92 13.67 -62.15
N PRO A 7 -24.54 12.73 -61.41
CA PRO A 7 -25.25 13.08 -60.19
C PRO A 7 -24.22 13.41 -59.10
N ASP A 8 -24.31 14.62 -58.54
CA ASP A 8 -23.57 15.03 -57.34
C ASP A 8 -23.96 14.10 -56.18
N ILE A 9 -22.99 13.29 -55.74
CA ILE A 9 -23.03 12.56 -54.48
C ILE A 9 -22.48 13.51 -53.43
N ASP A 10 -23.26 14.50 -53.01
CA ASP A 10 -22.92 15.33 -51.85
C ASP A 10 -24.20 15.73 -51.12
N ASN A 11 -24.67 14.81 -50.28
CA ASN A 11 -25.53 15.13 -49.14
C ASN A 11 -25.10 14.22 -47.99
N ALA A 12 -23.86 14.37 -47.53
CA ALA A 12 -23.57 14.07 -46.14
C ALA A 12 -24.47 15.01 -45.33
N GLN A 13 -25.48 14.45 -44.65
CA GLN A 13 -26.38 15.19 -43.77
C GLN A 13 -25.54 16.07 -42.81
N GLU A 14 -25.42 17.36 -43.12
CA GLU A 14 -24.85 18.31 -42.19
C GLU A 14 -25.78 18.35 -40.98
N ILE A 15 -25.25 18.01 -39.82
CA ILE A 15 -25.99 18.13 -38.56
C ILE A 15 -26.20 19.61 -38.32
N ASP A 16 -27.39 20.13 -38.63
CA ASP A 16 -27.74 21.51 -38.34
C ASP A 16 -27.90 21.68 -36.82
N LEU A 17 -26.84 22.18 -36.18
CA LEU A 17 -26.80 22.45 -34.74
C LEU A 17 -27.91 23.44 -34.31
N ILE A 18 -28.39 24.29 -35.22
CA ILE A 18 -29.44 25.28 -34.94
C ILE A 18 -30.81 24.60 -34.93
N GLU A 19 -31.07 23.66 -35.84
CA GLU A 19 -32.30 22.87 -35.86
C GLU A 19 -32.41 22.01 -34.59
N LEU A 20 -31.31 21.37 -34.19
CA LEU A 20 -31.23 20.58 -32.97
C LEU A 20 -31.47 21.43 -31.71
N ALA A 21 -30.91 22.64 -31.66
CA ALA A 21 -31.14 23.57 -30.54
C ALA A 21 -32.60 24.04 -30.44
N LYS A 22 -33.25 24.34 -31.58
CA LYS A 22 -34.68 24.71 -31.62
C LYS A 22 -35.56 23.54 -31.17
N ARG A 23 -35.25 22.32 -31.60
CA ARG A 23 -35.99 21.12 -31.20
C ARG A 23 -35.84 20.83 -29.72
N LEU A 24 -34.62 20.94 -29.19
CA LEU A 24 -34.35 20.79 -27.75
C LEU A 24 -35.16 21.80 -26.92
N TRP A 25 -35.30 23.03 -27.42
CA TRP A 25 -36.10 24.07 -26.79
C TRP A 25 -37.61 23.76 -26.86
N SER A 26 -38.09 23.17 -27.97
CA SER A 26 -39.49 22.76 -28.13
C SER A 26 -39.86 21.61 -27.19
N GLU A 27 -38.95 20.64 -26.99
CA GLU A 27 -39.15 19.46 -26.15
C GLU A 27 -38.59 19.62 -24.72
N ARG A 28 -38.35 20.86 -24.27
CA ARG A 28 -37.83 21.14 -22.92
C ARG A 28 -38.63 20.46 -21.80
N LYS A 29 -39.95 20.29 -21.98
CA LYS A 29 -40.82 19.60 -21.00
C LYS A 29 -40.46 18.11 -20.86
N PHE A 30 -40.08 17.44 -21.95
CA PHE A 30 -39.60 16.06 -21.93
C PHE A 30 -38.27 15.95 -21.18
N LEU A 31 -37.32 16.85 -21.47
CA LEU A 31 -36.02 16.89 -20.77
C LEU A 31 -36.20 17.18 -19.28
N PHE A 32 -37.05 18.13 -18.89
CA PHE A 32 -37.35 18.39 -17.49
C PHE A 32 -37.99 17.20 -16.77
N LYS A 33 -38.86 16.42 -17.44
CA LYS A 33 -39.41 15.18 -16.88
C LYS A 33 -38.32 14.12 -16.69
N CYS A 34 -37.44 13.94 -17.67
CA CYS A 34 -36.31 13.01 -17.58
C CYS A 34 -35.37 13.40 -16.44
N CYS A 35 -35.02 14.69 -16.32
CA CYS A 35 -34.23 15.21 -15.20
C CYS A 35 -34.94 14.97 -13.86
N GLY A 36 -36.25 15.21 -13.77
CA GLY A 36 -37.03 14.97 -12.56
C GLY A 36 -36.99 13.51 -12.11
N ILE A 37 -37.18 12.56 -13.03
CA ILE A 37 -37.07 11.12 -12.76
C ILE A 37 -35.64 10.77 -12.34
N ALA A 38 -34.63 11.31 -13.03
CA ALA A 38 -33.24 11.06 -12.71
C ALA A 38 -32.81 11.61 -11.35
N VAL A 39 -33.37 12.73 -10.90
CA VAL A 39 -33.17 13.23 -9.54
C VAL A 39 -33.77 12.27 -8.52
N VAL A 40 -34.99 11.77 -8.75
CA VAL A 40 -35.62 10.80 -7.84
C VAL A 40 -34.81 9.51 -7.77
N VAL A 41 -34.42 8.94 -8.92
CA VAL A 41 -33.57 7.74 -8.98
C VAL A 41 -32.21 8.00 -8.33
N GLY A 42 -31.58 9.14 -8.64
CA GLY A 42 -30.30 9.54 -8.06
C GLY A 42 -30.35 9.71 -6.55
N LEU A 43 -31.45 10.22 -5.99
CA LEU A 43 -31.67 10.29 -4.54
C LEU A 43 -31.82 8.88 -3.95
N VAL A 44 -32.62 8.00 -4.55
CA VAL A 44 -32.77 6.61 -4.08
C VAL A 44 -31.41 5.90 -4.05
N VAL A 45 -30.60 6.05 -5.09
CA VAL A 45 -29.26 5.45 -5.15
C VAL A 45 -28.31 6.09 -4.13
N ALA A 46 -28.27 7.42 -4.04
CA ALA A 46 -27.38 8.14 -3.14
C ALA A 46 -27.68 7.91 -1.65
N PHE A 47 -28.93 7.63 -1.29
CA PHE A 47 -29.33 7.27 0.08
C PHE A 47 -29.26 5.78 0.36
N SER A 48 -29.23 4.93 -0.67
CA SER A 48 -29.05 3.49 -0.53
C SER A 48 -27.63 3.07 -0.19
N ILE A 49 -26.61 3.87 -0.55
CA ILE A 49 -25.21 3.56 -0.24
C ILE A 49 -24.93 4.01 1.20
N PRO A 50 -24.44 3.12 2.08
CA PRO A 50 -24.12 3.48 3.46
C PRO A 50 -23.06 4.57 3.50
N LYS A 51 -23.10 5.38 4.57
CA LYS A 51 -22.05 6.37 4.81
C LYS A 51 -20.80 5.64 5.26
N GLU A 52 -19.66 6.08 4.76
CA GLU A 52 -18.34 5.60 5.18
C GLU A 52 -17.55 6.79 5.70
N TYR A 53 -16.86 6.58 6.81
CA TYR A 53 -16.07 7.53 7.55
C TYR A 53 -14.60 7.17 7.38
N SER A 54 -13.75 8.17 7.24
CA SER A 54 -12.32 7.97 7.03
C SER A 54 -11.54 8.68 8.13
N THR A 55 -10.66 7.94 8.78
CA THR A 55 -9.69 8.48 9.73
C THR A 55 -8.30 8.35 9.14
N THR A 56 -7.49 9.40 9.29
CA THR A 56 -6.15 9.47 8.73
C THR A 56 -5.16 9.89 9.81
N VAL A 57 -4.04 9.18 9.88
CA VAL A 57 -2.90 9.47 10.75
C VAL A 57 -1.68 9.77 9.91
N LYS A 58 -0.85 10.70 10.38
CA LYS A 58 0.46 10.99 9.78
C LYS A 58 1.57 10.76 10.79
N LEU A 59 2.53 9.93 10.40
CA LEU A 59 3.72 9.60 11.17
C LEU A 59 4.95 10.12 10.44
N ALA A 60 5.85 10.79 11.14
CA ALA A 60 7.20 11.04 10.64
C ALA A 60 8.16 10.06 11.35
N PRO A 61 8.99 9.31 10.60
CA PRO A 61 10.09 8.59 11.21
C PRO A 61 11.06 9.63 11.77
N GLU A 62 11.44 9.52 13.05
CA GLU A 62 12.63 10.20 13.52
C GLU A 62 13.82 9.46 12.94
N THR A 63 14.29 9.89 11.78
CA THR A 63 15.60 9.48 11.29
C THR A 63 16.62 10.13 12.21
N SER A 64 17.09 9.39 13.22
CA SER A 64 18.41 9.63 13.79
C SER A 64 19.40 9.33 12.67
N ASP A 65 19.62 10.30 11.79
CA ASP A 65 20.52 10.19 10.64
C ASP A 65 21.91 9.78 11.16
N PRO A 66 22.29 8.49 11.08
CA PRO A 66 23.53 8.01 11.69
C PRO A 66 24.73 8.66 10.99
N SER A 67 24.52 9.08 9.74
CA SER A 67 25.45 9.82 8.89
C SER A 67 25.92 11.13 9.53
N LYS A 68 25.06 11.85 10.25
CA LYS A 68 25.41 13.16 10.84
C LYS A 68 26.20 13.05 12.14
N LYS A 69 26.01 11.99 12.93
CA LYS A 69 26.81 11.73 14.15
C LYS A 69 28.10 10.97 13.83
N MET A 70 28.10 10.10 12.82
CA MET A 70 29.28 9.37 12.37
C MET A 70 30.29 10.28 11.64
N GLY A 71 29.86 11.41 11.06
CA GLY A 71 30.76 12.37 10.41
C GLY A 71 31.87 12.92 11.32
N ASN A 72 31.60 13.09 12.62
CA ASN A 72 32.60 13.54 13.59
C ASN A 72 33.59 12.45 14.01
N LEU A 73 33.21 11.17 13.93
CA LEU A 73 34.10 10.03 14.21
C LEU A 73 34.82 9.54 12.94
N GLY A 74 34.22 9.72 11.77
CA GLY A 74 34.80 9.44 10.46
C GLY A 74 36.04 10.29 10.18
N GLY A 75 36.07 11.53 10.66
CA GLY A 75 37.26 12.39 10.58
C GLY A 75 38.46 11.85 11.38
N LEU A 76 38.22 11.25 12.55
CA LEU A 76 39.27 10.64 13.38
C LEU A 76 39.69 9.26 12.85
N ALA A 77 38.75 8.47 12.33
CA ALA A 77 39.01 7.17 11.70
C ALA A 77 39.79 7.30 10.39
N ALA A 78 39.50 8.34 9.58
CA ALA A 78 40.26 8.66 8.39
C ALA A 78 41.70 9.10 8.71
N MET A 79 41.91 9.82 9.82
CA MET A 79 43.26 10.13 10.32
C MET A 79 44.03 8.90 10.80
N ALA A 80 43.34 7.84 11.22
CA ALA A 80 43.93 6.54 11.53
C ALA A 80 44.11 5.62 10.31
N GLY A 81 43.84 6.09 9.10
CA GLY A 81 43.98 5.32 7.85
C GLY A 81 42.85 4.31 7.59
N ILE A 82 41.74 4.40 8.32
CA ILE A 82 40.62 3.47 8.19
C ILE A 82 39.55 4.11 7.31
N ASN A 83 39.48 3.67 6.06
CA ASN A 83 38.39 4.03 5.15
C ASN A 83 37.12 3.25 5.53
N LEU A 84 36.31 3.82 6.43
CA LEU A 84 34.96 3.37 6.76
C LEU A 84 33.92 3.68 5.67
N ASN A 85 34.37 3.85 4.42
CA ASN A 85 33.50 4.14 3.28
C ASN A 85 32.77 2.88 2.77
N SER A 86 32.31 2.03 3.70
CA SER A 86 31.43 0.91 3.45
C SER A 86 30.01 1.35 3.74
N THR A 87 29.34 1.79 2.68
CA THR A 87 27.91 1.62 2.41
C THR A 87 27.13 1.05 3.60
N SER A 88 26.79 1.91 4.57
CA SER A 88 25.92 1.55 5.67
C SER A 88 24.63 1.00 5.07
N GLY A 89 24.40 -0.30 5.27
CA GLY A 89 23.38 -1.08 4.58
C GLY A 89 22.03 -0.36 4.62
N ALA A 90 21.51 -0.05 3.44
CA ALA A 90 20.13 0.40 3.30
C ALA A 90 19.24 -0.53 4.13
N ASP A 91 18.41 0.04 4.99
CA ASP A 91 17.46 -0.76 5.74
C ASP A 91 16.63 -1.60 4.77
N ALA A 92 16.71 -2.92 4.89
CA ALA A 92 16.03 -3.85 3.99
C ALA A 92 14.49 -3.71 4.07
N ILE A 93 13.98 -3.01 5.08
CA ILE A 93 12.63 -2.43 5.06
C ILE A 93 12.78 -0.91 5.10
N SER A 94 12.81 -0.30 3.91
CA SER A 94 12.68 1.14 3.76
C SER A 94 11.23 1.56 4.00
N PRO A 95 10.98 2.85 4.35
CA PRO A 95 9.63 3.36 4.47
C PRO A 95 8.74 3.07 3.25
N ASP A 96 9.33 2.98 2.05
CA ASP A 96 8.61 2.63 0.82
C ASP A 96 7.90 1.27 0.86
N LEU A 97 8.34 0.33 1.71
CA LEU A 97 7.74 -1.00 1.86
C LEU A 97 6.66 -1.06 2.95
N TYR A 98 6.46 0.00 3.74
CA TYR A 98 5.43 0.00 4.78
C TYR A 98 4.00 -0.16 4.24
N PRO A 99 3.62 0.42 3.08
CA PRO A 99 2.35 0.11 2.43
C PRO A 99 2.12 -1.38 2.16
N ASP A 100 3.17 -2.08 1.73
CA ASP A 100 3.12 -3.51 1.45
C ASP A 100 2.96 -4.33 2.74
N VAL A 101 3.59 -3.90 3.85
CA VAL A 101 3.39 -4.51 5.16
C VAL A 101 1.94 -4.37 5.62
N VAL A 102 1.36 -3.17 5.57
CA VAL A 102 -0.01 -2.91 6.02
C VAL A 102 -1.05 -3.67 5.19
N SER A 103 -0.80 -3.86 3.90
CA SER A 103 -1.68 -4.60 3.00
C SER A 103 -1.43 -6.12 2.99
N SER A 104 -0.39 -6.59 3.68
CA SER A 104 -0.02 -8.00 3.71
C SER A 104 -1.03 -8.86 4.49
N ILE A 105 -1.24 -10.10 4.04
CA ILE A 105 -2.11 -11.07 4.71
C ILE A 105 -1.73 -11.28 6.19
N PRO A 106 -0.45 -11.49 6.56
CA PRO A 106 -0.08 -11.68 7.96
C PRO A 106 -0.49 -10.50 8.84
N PHE A 107 -0.28 -9.27 8.36
CA PHE A 107 -0.63 -8.06 9.10
C PHE A 107 -2.15 -7.94 9.30
N LEU A 108 -2.94 -8.20 8.27
CA LEU A 108 -4.40 -8.11 8.34
C LEU A 108 -5.02 -9.22 9.19
N LEU A 109 -4.45 -10.43 9.17
CA LEU A 109 -4.87 -11.53 10.05
C LEU A 109 -4.70 -11.18 11.53
N GLU A 110 -3.66 -10.42 11.89
CA GLU A 110 -3.49 -9.95 13.26
C GLU A 110 -4.57 -8.95 13.70
N LEU A 111 -5.30 -8.34 12.76
CA LEU A 111 -6.41 -7.44 13.08
C LEU A 111 -7.72 -8.19 13.34
N PHE A 112 -7.85 -9.46 12.94
CA PHE A 112 -9.09 -10.23 13.11
C PHE A 112 -9.61 -10.29 14.55
N PRO A 113 -8.78 -10.63 15.57
CA PRO A 113 -9.24 -10.74 16.95
C PRO A 113 -9.40 -9.38 17.65
N VAL A 114 -9.13 -8.26 16.96
CA VAL A 114 -9.26 -6.93 17.56
C VAL A 114 -10.72 -6.64 17.85
N GLN A 115 -11.03 -6.30 19.09
CA GLN A 115 -12.40 -5.94 19.48
C GLN A 115 -12.71 -4.51 19.05
N VAL A 116 -13.85 -4.34 18.38
CA VAL A 116 -14.37 -3.04 17.95
C VAL A 116 -15.68 -2.75 18.68
N THR A 117 -15.89 -1.47 18.97
CA THR A 117 -17.12 -0.98 19.62
C THR A 117 -17.69 0.17 18.80
N ASN A 118 -19.00 0.13 18.58
CA ASN A 118 -19.74 1.14 17.83
C ASN A 118 -19.85 2.46 18.63
N GLU A 119 -20.09 3.60 17.97
CA GLU A 119 -20.23 4.90 18.65
C GLU A 119 -21.36 4.89 19.70
N GLU A 120 -22.44 4.16 19.45
CA GLU A 120 -23.61 4.05 20.34
C GLU A 120 -23.36 3.13 21.55
N GLY A 121 -22.26 2.37 21.57
CA GLY A 121 -21.87 1.47 22.67
C GLY A 121 -22.74 0.20 22.81
N ASP A 122 -23.65 -0.03 21.87
CA ASP A 122 -24.62 -1.12 21.85
C ASP A 122 -24.10 -2.40 21.17
N TYR A 123 -23.01 -2.28 20.41
CA TYR A 123 -22.39 -3.37 19.67
C TYR A 123 -20.90 -3.48 19.98
N SER A 124 -20.45 -4.68 20.34
CA SER A 124 -19.04 -5.04 20.49
C SER A 124 -18.80 -6.45 19.96
N ALA A 125 -17.84 -6.58 19.04
CA ALA A 125 -17.45 -7.85 18.44
C ALA A 125 -16.01 -7.78 17.91
N SER A 126 -15.50 -8.90 17.40
CA SER A 126 -14.22 -8.90 16.72
C SER A 126 -14.30 -8.14 15.39
N LEU A 127 -13.18 -7.58 14.92
CA LEU A 127 -13.13 -6.91 13.63
C LEU A 127 -13.51 -7.88 12.51
N TYR A 128 -13.12 -9.15 12.64
CA TYR A 128 -13.53 -10.20 11.70
C TYR A 128 -15.06 -10.32 11.63
N ASP A 129 -15.75 -10.46 12.77
CA ASP A 129 -17.21 -10.61 12.82
C ASP A 129 -17.95 -9.33 12.36
N TYR A 130 -17.38 -8.16 12.68
CA TYR A 130 -17.89 -6.89 12.18
C TYR A 130 -17.81 -6.80 10.64
N MET A 131 -16.72 -7.31 10.06
CA MET A 131 -16.49 -7.30 8.62
C MET A 131 -17.30 -8.36 7.86
N ASP A 132 -17.49 -9.56 8.43
CA ASP A 132 -18.26 -10.66 7.81
C ASP A 132 -19.78 -10.38 7.84
N ASP A 133 -20.31 -9.97 9.00
CA ASP A 133 -21.76 -9.99 9.25
C ASP A 133 -22.43 -8.61 9.39
N HIS A 134 -21.69 -7.55 9.72
CA HIS A 134 -22.28 -6.26 10.15
C HIS A 134 -22.14 -5.11 9.14
N GLN A 135 -21.60 -5.36 7.94
CA GLN A 135 -21.54 -4.34 6.90
C GLN A 135 -22.87 -4.19 6.17
N LYS A 136 -23.45 -2.99 6.21
CA LYS A 136 -24.62 -2.68 5.39
C LYS A 136 -24.17 -2.63 3.92
N SER A 137 -24.93 -3.29 3.05
CA SER A 137 -24.75 -3.22 1.59
C SER A 137 -25.96 -2.54 0.94
N ALA A 138 -25.73 -1.91 -0.21
CA ALA A 138 -26.82 -1.27 -0.94
C ALA A 138 -27.77 -2.34 -1.51
N TRP A 139 -29.09 -2.12 -1.43
CA TRP A 139 -30.09 -3.13 -1.80
C TRP A 139 -29.99 -3.60 -3.27
N TRP A 140 -29.45 -2.76 -4.16
CA TRP A 140 -29.31 -3.05 -5.58
C TRP A 140 -28.14 -3.98 -5.92
N SER A 141 -27.15 -4.19 -5.02
CA SER A 141 -26.06 -5.16 -5.25
C SER A 141 -26.60 -6.59 -5.33
N TYR A 142 -27.65 -6.89 -4.55
CA TYR A 142 -28.38 -8.15 -4.61
C TYR A 142 -29.09 -8.34 -5.95
N VAL A 143 -29.62 -7.25 -6.53
CA VAL A 143 -30.37 -7.29 -7.80
C VAL A 143 -29.44 -7.38 -9.00
N VAL A 144 -28.28 -6.71 -9.00
CA VAL A 144 -27.30 -6.78 -10.09
C VAL A 144 -26.55 -8.12 -10.10
N GLN A 145 -26.35 -8.76 -8.95
CA GLN A 145 -25.78 -10.11 -8.86
C GLN A 145 -26.82 -11.21 -9.14
N ALA A 146 -28.12 -10.90 -9.05
CA ALA A 146 -29.21 -11.84 -9.30
C ALA A 146 -29.36 -12.37 -10.74
N PRO A 147 -28.88 -11.71 -11.81
CA PRO A 147 -28.73 -12.30 -13.16
C PRO A 147 -27.44 -13.13 -13.35
N PHE A 148 -26.44 -13.05 -12.46
CA PHE A 148 -25.18 -13.80 -12.56
C PHE A 148 -25.12 -15.04 -11.64
N LYS A 149 -25.78 -15.03 -10.46
CA LYS A 149 -25.75 -16.17 -9.51
C LYS A 149 -26.44 -17.44 -10.01
N LEU A 150 -27.59 -17.30 -10.66
CA LEU A 150 -28.35 -18.33 -11.40
C LEU A 150 -27.62 -18.91 -12.62
N LEU A 151 -26.64 -18.21 -13.20
CA LEU A 151 -25.70 -18.81 -14.15
C LEU A 151 -24.61 -19.64 -13.43
N GLY A 152 -24.36 -19.38 -12.14
CA GLY A 152 -23.47 -20.18 -11.28
C GLY A 152 -24.14 -21.40 -10.64
N VAL A 153 -25.46 -21.39 -10.45
CA VAL A 153 -26.23 -22.53 -9.87
C VAL A 153 -26.10 -23.80 -10.73
N VAL A 154 -25.94 -23.68 -12.05
CA VAL A 154 -25.68 -24.85 -12.93
C VAL A 154 -24.28 -25.45 -12.74
N LYS A 155 -23.30 -24.70 -12.21
CA LYS A 155 -21.97 -25.22 -11.86
C LYS A 155 -21.92 -25.87 -10.47
N GLY A 156 -22.83 -25.47 -9.57
CA GLY A 156 -22.96 -25.98 -8.20
C GLY A 156 -23.48 -27.43 -8.07
N LEU A 157 -23.93 -28.05 -9.17
CA LEU A 157 -24.31 -29.47 -9.18
C LEU A 157 -23.12 -30.43 -9.34
N PHE A 158 -21.89 -29.92 -9.56
CA PHE A 158 -20.71 -30.75 -9.85
C PHE A 158 -19.50 -30.54 -8.91
N SER A 159 -19.63 -29.80 -7.81
CA SER A 159 -18.53 -29.62 -6.85
C SER A 159 -18.99 -29.92 -5.44
N LYS A 160 -18.68 -31.13 -4.97
CA LYS A 160 -18.68 -31.45 -3.54
C LYS A 160 -17.54 -30.67 -2.89
N GLU A 161 -17.89 -29.70 -2.03
CA GLU A 161 -16.93 -29.09 -1.11
C GLU A 161 -16.98 -29.85 0.23
N GLU A 162 -15.82 -30.35 0.66
CA GLU A 162 -15.64 -30.96 1.97
C GLU A 162 -15.51 -29.88 3.06
N PRO A 163 -16.01 -30.13 4.29
CA PRO A 163 -15.88 -29.19 5.40
C PRO A 163 -14.44 -29.21 5.93
N VAL A 164 -13.71 -28.11 5.75
CA VAL A 164 -12.37 -27.97 6.35
C VAL A 164 -12.51 -27.36 7.74
N SER A 165 -12.05 -28.14 8.71
CA SER A 165 -12.03 -27.88 10.15
C SER A 165 -11.51 -26.49 10.52
N SER A 166 -12.19 -25.88 11.49
CA SER A 166 -11.69 -24.80 12.34
C SER A 166 -10.37 -25.23 12.99
N GLY A 167 -9.24 -24.69 12.53
CA GLY A 167 -7.93 -25.00 13.08
C GLY A 167 -6.90 -24.00 12.60
N GLU A 168 -6.55 -23.06 13.49
CA GLU A 168 -5.46 -22.08 13.44
C GLU A 168 -5.45 -21.08 12.26
N LEU A 169 -5.46 -19.79 12.61
CA LEU A 169 -5.27 -18.65 11.71
C LEU A 169 -3.86 -18.71 11.10
N THR A 170 -3.67 -19.54 10.07
CA THR A 170 -2.40 -19.64 9.37
C THR A 170 -2.46 -18.86 8.07
N SER A 171 -1.52 -17.93 7.88
CA SER A 171 -1.36 -17.17 6.62
C SER A 171 -1.20 -18.06 5.37
N PHE A 172 -0.94 -19.36 5.56
CA PHE A 172 -0.72 -20.33 4.49
C PHE A 172 -2.02 -20.91 3.90
N ARG A 173 -3.13 -20.91 4.64
CA ARG A 173 -4.43 -21.45 4.18
C ARG A 173 -5.60 -20.63 4.71
N LEU A 174 -6.10 -19.72 3.86
CA LEU A 174 -7.29 -18.93 4.15
C LEU A 174 -8.55 -19.69 3.74
N THR A 175 -9.59 -19.63 4.57
CA THR A 175 -10.95 -20.00 4.14
C THR A 175 -11.50 -18.92 3.19
N LYS A 176 -12.52 -19.27 2.38
CA LYS A 176 -13.15 -18.30 1.47
C LYS A 176 -13.64 -17.04 2.20
N LYS A 177 -14.33 -17.21 3.33
CA LYS A 177 -14.79 -16.10 4.18
C LYS A 177 -13.65 -15.21 4.65
N GLN A 178 -12.56 -15.80 5.14
CA GLN A 178 -11.39 -15.04 5.60
C GLN A 178 -10.72 -14.29 4.45
N ALA A 179 -10.62 -14.89 3.27
CA ALA A 179 -10.10 -14.22 2.08
C ALA A 179 -10.97 -13.04 1.66
N ASP A 180 -12.30 -13.18 1.71
CA ASP A 180 -13.24 -12.10 1.42
C ASP A 180 -13.09 -10.93 2.41
N VAL A 181 -12.99 -11.22 3.70
CA VAL A 181 -12.73 -10.22 4.74
C VAL A 181 -11.38 -9.52 4.54
N ILE A 182 -10.32 -10.27 4.21
CA ILE A 182 -9.00 -9.69 3.91
C ILE A 182 -9.07 -8.75 2.71
N ASN A 183 -9.70 -9.17 1.61
CA ASN A 183 -9.86 -8.33 0.43
C ASN A 183 -10.62 -7.05 0.77
N ALA A 184 -11.67 -7.14 1.59
CA ALA A 184 -12.41 -5.96 2.05
C ALA A 184 -11.55 -5.04 2.93
N LEU A 185 -10.73 -5.60 3.83
CA LEU A 185 -9.79 -4.82 4.64
C LEU A 185 -8.69 -4.16 3.79
N GLN A 186 -8.15 -4.82 2.77
CA GLN A 186 -7.16 -4.24 1.86
C GLN A 186 -7.69 -3.02 1.09
N GLN A 187 -8.99 -2.99 0.78
CA GLN A 187 -9.61 -1.82 0.13
C GLN A 187 -9.92 -0.68 1.12
N ARG A 188 -10.06 -1.00 2.41
CA ARG A 188 -10.46 -0.07 3.47
C ARG A 188 -9.28 0.51 4.25
N ILE A 189 -8.19 -0.23 4.37
CA ILE A 189 -6.96 0.15 5.07
C ILE A 189 -5.90 0.45 4.01
N SER A 190 -5.41 1.69 4.01
CA SER A 190 -4.39 2.15 3.09
C SER A 190 -3.24 2.79 3.85
N ALA A 191 -2.03 2.60 3.36
CA ALA A 191 -0.84 3.31 3.81
C ALA A 191 -0.08 3.85 2.61
N SER A 192 0.50 5.03 2.77
CA SER A 192 1.28 5.69 1.72
C SER A 192 2.47 6.41 2.35
N VAL A 193 3.56 6.53 1.60
CA VAL A 193 4.76 7.22 2.06
C VAL A 193 5.14 8.31 1.06
N ASP A 194 5.30 9.53 1.57
CA ASP A 194 5.82 10.64 0.79
C ASP A 194 7.33 10.48 0.62
N LYS A 195 7.80 10.26 -0.61
CA LYS A 195 9.23 10.02 -0.91
C LYS A 195 10.15 11.19 -0.58
N LYS A 196 9.62 12.42 -0.51
CA LYS A 196 10.40 13.63 -0.20
C LYS A 196 10.54 13.84 1.29
N THR A 197 9.46 13.61 2.03
CA THR A 197 9.40 13.91 3.47
C THR A 197 9.50 12.66 4.36
N SER A 198 9.46 11.46 3.76
CA SER A 198 9.31 10.17 4.45
C SER A 198 8.10 10.08 5.38
N VAL A 199 7.13 10.99 5.23
CA VAL A 199 5.92 11.00 6.05
C VAL A 199 5.03 9.84 5.62
N ILE A 200 4.67 9.01 6.57
CA ILE A 200 3.79 7.85 6.40
C ILE A 200 2.38 8.31 6.73
N THR A 201 1.47 8.13 5.80
CA THR A 201 0.04 8.41 5.98
C THR A 201 -0.71 7.09 5.99
N VAL A 202 -1.36 6.78 7.11
CA VAL A 202 -2.25 5.62 7.26
C VAL A 202 -3.69 6.12 7.26
N SER A 203 -4.55 5.51 6.47
CA SER A 203 -5.97 5.86 6.39
C SER A 203 -6.84 4.61 6.42
N VAL A 204 -7.85 4.61 7.27
CA VAL A 204 -8.84 3.54 7.39
C VAL A 204 -10.23 4.08 7.09
N GLN A 205 -11.05 3.29 6.40
CA GLN A 205 -12.43 3.63 6.05
C GLN A 205 -13.43 2.60 6.58
N MET A 206 -14.34 3.04 7.46
CA MET A 206 -15.37 2.20 8.10
C MET A 206 -16.74 2.88 8.11
N GLN A 207 -17.81 2.10 8.25
CA GLN A 207 -19.19 2.63 8.28
C GLN A 207 -19.51 3.37 9.58
N ASP A 208 -18.80 3.06 10.66
CA ASP A 208 -18.89 3.75 11.94
C ASP A 208 -17.64 4.64 12.18
N PRO A 209 -17.82 5.91 12.60
CA PRO A 209 -16.71 6.84 12.82
C PRO A 209 -15.78 6.46 13.98
N LEU A 210 -16.30 5.86 15.06
CA LEU A 210 -15.50 5.44 16.21
C LEU A 210 -14.64 4.23 15.84
N ILE A 211 -15.21 3.24 15.16
CA ILE A 211 -14.50 2.07 14.63
C ILE A 211 -13.40 2.51 13.64
N SER A 212 -13.70 3.45 12.74
CA SER A 212 -12.69 4.04 11.83
C SER A 212 -11.48 4.58 12.60
N ALA A 213 -11.72 5.37 13.65
CA ALA A 213 -10.64 5.96 14.43
C ALA A 213 -9.87 4.95 15.28
N ASN A 214 -10.59 4.03 15.95
CA ASN A 214 -9.99 3.00 16.78
C ASN A 214 -9.12 2.04 15.96
N ILE A 215 -9.62 1.55 14.83
CA ILE A 215 -8.84 0.68 13.94
C ILE A 215 -7.64 1.43 13.35
N THR A 216 -7.78 2.71 13.00
CA THR A 216 -6.62 3.51 12.53
C THR A 216 -5.52 3.57 13.59
N GLN A 217 -5.89 3.79 14.86
CA GLN A 217 -4.94 3.80 15.97
C GLN A 217 -4.26 2.43 16.15
N ILE A 218 -5.02 1.34 16.08
CA ILE A 218 -4.48 -0.02 16.24
C ILE A 218 -3.57 -0.40 15.07
N VAL A 219 -3.92 -0.05 13.84
CA VAL A 219 -3.08 -0.25 12.66
C VAL A 219 -1.77 0.53 12.81
N LEU A 220 -1.82 1.77 13.31
CA LEU A 220 -0.63 2.58 13.58
C LEU A 220 0.30 1.89 14.59
N GLU A 221 -0.24 1.47 15.74
CA GLU A 221 0.53 0.82 16.82
C GLU A 221 1.15 -0.50 16.34
N LYS A 222 0.38 -1.31 15.61
CA LYS A 222 0.90 -2.56 15.02
C LYS A 222 2.00 -2.30 13.99
N LEU A 223 1.84 -1.29 13.13
CA LEU A 223 2.88 -0.92 12.17
C LEU A 223 4.16 -0.44 12.89
N GLN A 224 4.03 0.39 13.92
CA GLN A 224 5.17 0.81 14.75
C GLN A 224 5.85 -0.38 15.42
N GLY A 225 5.07 -1.32 15.98
CA GLY A 225 5.57 -2.55 16.59
C GLY A 225 6.33 -3.42 15.59
N TYR A 226 5.77 -3.61 14.39
CA TYR A 226 6.41 -4.36 13.31
C TYR A 226 7.76 -3.76 12.90
N ILE A 227 7.80 -2.44 12.63
CA ILE A 227 9.03 -1.76 12.23
C ILE A 227 10.07 -1.78 13.36
N THR A 228 9.64 -1.53 14.59
CA THR A 228 10.52 -1.56 15.77
C THR A 228 11.13 -2.94 15.95
N ASN A 229 10.31 -3.99 15.97
CA ASN A 229 10.77 -5.36 16.15
C ASN A 229 11.75 -5.77 15.04
N TYR A 230 11.43 -5.47 13.78
CA TYR A 230 12.31 -5.75 12.65
C TYR A 230 13.68 -5.06 12.79
N ARG A 231 13.71 -3.75 13.09
CA ARG A 231 14.96 -2.98 13.22
C ARG A 231 15.78 -3.47 14.41
N THR A 232 15.15 -3.68 15.56
CA THR A 232 15.83 -4.21 16.75
C THR A 232 16.37 -5.62 16.51
N GLN A 233 15.61 -6.50 15.84
CA GLN A 233 16.05 -7.86 15.53
C GLN A 233 17.24 -7.86 14.56
N LYS A 234 17.19 -7.04 13.50
CA LYS A 234 18.28 -6.92 12.53
C LYS A 234 19.59 -6.53 13.22
N VAL A 235 19.57 -5.51 14.07
CA VAL A 235 20.81 -5.04 14.71
C VAL A 235 21.31 -5.99 15.81
N LYS A 236 20.42 -6.75 16.47
CA LYS A 236 20.84 -7.86 17.33
C LYS A 236 21.51 -8.98 16.54
N GLN A 237 20.97 -9.35 15.38
CA GLN A 237 21.56 -10.36 14.50
C GLN A 237 22.92 -9.91 13.93
N ASP A 238 23.04 -8.63 13.55
CA ASP A 238 24.32 -8.06 13.10
C ASP A 238 25.37 -8.10 14.21
N LEU A 239 24.99 -7.76 15.45
CA LEU A 239 25.89 -7.86 16.61
C LEU A 239 26.33 -9.30 16.86
N GLU A 240 25.40 -10.26 16.86
CA GLU A 240 25.69 -11.68 17.06
C GLU A 240 26.66 -12.22 15.98
N PHE A 241 26.46 -11.82 14.73
CA PHE A 241 27.36 -12.17 13.64
C PHE A 241 28.76 -11.55 13.83
N THR A 242 28.83 -10.27 14.19
CA THR A 242 30.12 -9.58 14.44
C THR A 242 30.85 -10.20 15.65
N GLU A 243 30.15 -10.54 16.73
CA GLU A 243 30.72 -11.22 17.90
C GLU A 243 31.34 -12.57 17.54
N LYS A 244 30.63 -13.36 16.72
CA LYS A 244 31.13 -14.66 16.23
C LYS A 244 32.41 -14.49 15.42
N VAL A 245 32.41 -13.64 14.40
CA VAL A 245 33.56 -13.43 13.51
C VAL A 245 34.74 -12.80 14.26
N PHE A 246 34.47 -11.91 15.23
CA PHE A 246 35.49 -11.36 16.12
C PHE A 246 36.20 -12.44 16.94
N SER A 247 35.44 -13.38 17.51
CA SER A 247 36.02 -14.50 18.28
C SER A 247 36.93 -15.37 17.41
N GLU A 248 36.48 -15.73 16.20
CA GLU A 248 37.26 -16.52 15.23
C GLU A 248 38.56 -15.80 14.79
N ALA A 249 38.47 -14.49 14.53
CA ALA A 249 39.64 -13.68 14.18
C ALA A 249 40.63 -13.56 15.34
N ARG A 250 40.13 -13.42 16.58
CA ARG A 250 40.96 -13.37 17.79
C ARG A 250 41.73 -14.67 17.99
N GLU A 251 41.08 -15.82 17.82
CA GLU A 251 41.72 -17.12 17.91
C GLU A 251 42.80 -17.28 16.83
N SER A 252 42.49 -16.90 15.59
CA SER A 252 43.41 -16.94 14.46
C SER A 252 44.65 -16.07 14.70
N TYR A 253 44.47 -14.86 15.24
CA TYR A 253 45.57 -13.98 15.63
C TYR A 253 46.44 -14.61 16.72
N TYR A 254 45.86 -15.14 17.80
CA TYR A 254 46.65 -15.78 18.86
C TYR A 254 47.34 -17.06 18.41
N LYS A 255 46.80 -17.75 17.39
CA LYS A 255 47.48 -18.89 16.77
C LYS A 255 48.72 -18.42 15.99
N ALA A 256 48.58 -17.41 15.13
CA ALA A 256 49.70 -16.85 14.36
C ALA A 256 50.77 -16.23 15.29
N GLN A 257 50.34 -15.51 16.34
CA GLN A 257 51.23 -14.92 17.35
C GLN A 257 52.04 -16.01 18.08
N ARG A 258 51.40 -17.10 18.50
CA ARG A 258 52.10 -18.23 19.14
C ARG A 258 53.07 -18.93 18.20
N ALA A 259 52.70 -19.09 16.92
CA ALA A 259 53.59 -19.69 15.92
C ALA A 259 54.84 -18.83 15.68
N TYR A 260 54.68 -17.51 15.55
CA TYR A 260 55.79 -16.57 15.43
C TYR A 260 56.68 -16.58 16.68
N ALA A 261 56.09 -16.50 17.87
CA ALA A 261 56.83 -16.54 19.13
C ALA A 261 57.62 -17.86 19.31
N ALA A 262 57.00 -19.01 19.01
CA ALA A 262 57.67 -20.30 19.09
C ALA A 262 58.83 -20.43 18.08
N PHE A 263 58.67 -19.87 16.87
CA PHE A 263 59.73 -19.86 15.87
C PHE A 263 60.93 -19.00 16.31
N GLU A 264 60.67 -17.80 16.84
CA GLU A 264 61.70 -16.92 17.40
C GLU A 264 62.44 -17.57 18.59
N ASP A 265 61.70 -18.20 19.51
CA ASP A 265 62.28 -18.83 20.70
C ASP A 265 63.15 -20.04 20.37
N ALA A 266 62.77 -20.83 19.35
CA ALA A 266 63.49 -22.03 18.94
C ALA A 266 64.79 -21.74 18.18
N ASN A 267 64.91 -20.57 17.54
CA ASN A 267 65.94 -20.29 16.52
C ASN A 267 66.84 -19.10 16.90
N LYS A 268 67.33 -19.08 18.13
CA LYS A 268 68.21 -18.01 18.63
C LYS A 268 69.54 -17.99 17.88
N ASN A 269 69.99 -16.80 17.48
CA ASN A 269 71.28 -16.54 16.79
C ASN A 269 71.44 -17.14 15.38
N ILE A 270 70.36 -17.46 14.68
CA ILE A 270 70.42 -17.94 13.28
C ILE A 270 70.44 -16.76 12.30
N ILE A 271 71.39 -16.75 11.35
CA ILE A 271 71.56 -15.68 10.35
C ILE A 271 71.29 -16.10 8.90
N SER A 272 70.81 -17.34 8.67
CA SER A 272 70.57 -17.85 7.32
C SER A 272 69.45 -17.09 6.59
N ALA A 273 69.54 -17.00 5.26
CA ALA A 273 68.54 -16.32 4.45
C ALA A 273 67.16 -17.00 4.52
N SER A 274 67.14 -18.34 4.51
CA SER A 274 65.90 -19.12 4.66
C SER A 274 65.19 -18.88 5.99
N TYR A 275 65.96 -18.74 7.08
CA TYR A 275 65.42 -18.37 8.39
C TYR A 275 64.72 -17.01 8.35
N ARG A 276 65.40 -15.99 7.78
CA ARG A 276 64.84 -14.64 7.65
C ARG A 276 63.55 -14.63 6.82
N THR A 277 63.51 -15.37 5.72
CA THR A 277 62.31 -15.48 4.88
C THR A 277 61.14 -16.09 5.65
N GLU A 278 61.38 -17.16 6.41
CA GLU A 278 60.31 -17.81 7.19
C GLU A 278 59.85 -16.95 8.38
N GLN A 279 60.79 -16.27 9.05
CA GLN A 279 60.51 -15.28 10.07
C GLN A 279 59.59 -14.17 9.54
N GLU A 280 59.92 -13.63 8.37
CA GLU A 280 59.14 -12.58 7.72
C GLU A 280 57.77 -13.09 7.29
N ARG A 281 57.67 -14.33 6.78
CA ARG A 281 56.39 -14.98 6.45
C ARG A 281 55.47 -15.07 7.68
N LEU A 282 55.97 -15.59 8.80
CA LEU A 282 55.21 -15.73 10.05
C LEU A 282 54.84 -14.38 10.66
N LYS A 283 55.76 -13.40 10.61
CA LYS A 283 55.50 -12.03 11.04
C LYS A 283 54.38 -11.40 10.22
N ASN A 284 54.42 -11.55 8.90
CA ASN A 284 53.39 -11.04 8.00
C ASN A 284 52.04 -11.70 8.25
N GLU A 285 52.01 -13.02 8.52
CA GLU A 285 50.79 -13.75 8.89
C GLU A 285 50.20 -13.24 10.22
N MET A 286 51.04 -13.03 11.24
CA MET A 286 50.64 -12.41 12.51
C MET A 286 50.12 -10.98 12.31
N THR A 287 50.81 -10.16 11.51
CA THR A 287 50.37 -8.78 11.22
C THR A 287 49.05 -8.76 10.45
N LEU A 288 48.86 -9.66 9.48
CA LEU A 288 47.61 -9.78 8.73
C LEU A 288 46.44 -10.13 9.65
N THR A 289 46.60 -11.16 10.48
CA THR A 289 45.57 -11.59 11.43
C THR A 289 45.30 -10.54 12.52
N PHE A 290 46.32 -9.82 12.97
CA PHE A 290 46.17 -8.67 13.88
C PHE A 290 45.32 -7.56 13.27
N ASN A 291 45.56 -7.21 12.01
CA ASN A 291 44.80 -6.16 11.33
C ASN A 291 43.32 -6.53 11.21
N VAL A 292 43.02 -7.78 10.83
CA VAL A 292 41.64 -8.29 10.78
C VAL A 292 40.97 -8.26 12.15
N TYR A 293 41.66 -8.74 13.18
CA TYR A 293 41.19 -8.69 14.57
C TYR A 293 40.90 -7.26 15.03
N ASN A 294 41.82 -6.32 14.78
CA ASN A 294 41.67 -4.93 15.19
C ASN A 294 40.49 -4.24 14.49
N THR A 295 40.30 -4.46 13.19
CA THR A 295 39.14 -3.95 12.45
C THR A 295 37.82 -4.50 13.00
N LEU A 296 37.77 -5.80 13.33
CA LEU A 296 36.57 -6.41 13.92
C LEU A 296 36.31 -5.93 15.34
N ALA A 297 37.35 -5.65 16.14
CA ALA A 297 37.20 -5.06 17.48
C ALA A 297 36.49 -3.70 17.41
N GLN A 298 36.91 -2.84 16.49
CA GLN A 298 36.29 -1.53 16.28
C GLN A 298 34.84 -1.64 15.79
N LYS A 299 34.57 -2.58 14.87
CA LYS A 299 33.22 -2.85 14.39
C LYS A 299 32.31 -3.36 15.50
N LEU A 300 32.80 -4.27 16.35
CA LEU A 300 32.04 -4.80 17.48
C LEU A 300 31.59 -3.68 18.43
N GLU A 301 32.49 -2.75 18.78
CA GLU A 301 32.12 -1.61 19.62
C GLU A 301 31.09 -0.70 18.94
N GLN A 302 31.18 -0.50 17.62
CA GLN A 302 30.16 0.23 16.86
C GLN A 302 28.79 -0.47 16.88
N ASP A 303 28.77 -1.80 16.69
CA ASP A 303 27.52 -2.58 16.67
C ASP A 303 26.86 -2.61 18.06
N LYS A 304 27.64 -2.69 19.14
CA LYS A 304 27.15 -2.55 20.52
C LYS A 304 26.49 -1.19 20.78
N LEU A 305 27.13 -0.11 20.32
CA LEU A 305 26.56 1.24 20.42
C LEU A 305 25.23 1.32 19.65
N ARG A 306 25.15 0.73 18.45
CA ARG A 306 23.93 0.72 17.64
C ARG A 306 22.76 0.02 18.32
N VAL A 307 23.00 -1.10 19.01
CA VAL A 307 21.98 -1.81 19.81
C VAL A 307 21.45 -0.92 20.94
N GLN A 308 22.34 -0.16 21.61
CA GLN A 308 21.94 0.73 22.71
C GLN A 308 21.15 1.96 22.22
N GLU A 309 21.49 2.48 21.04
CA GLU A 309 20.84 3.66 20.45
C GLU A 309 19.48 3.35 19.79
N GLN A 310 19.28 2.13 19.28
CA GLN A 310 18.05 1.77 18.55
C GLN A 310 16.87 1.47 19.47
N THR A 311 16.25 2.54 19.97
CA THR A 311 14.82 2.57 20.30
C THR A 311 14.19 3.64 19.41
N PRO A 312 13.54 3.26 18.28
CA PRO A 312 13.00 4.25 17.37
C PRO A 312 11.90 5.03 18.08
N VAL A 313 12.14 6.32 18.31
CA VAL A 313 11.09 7.25 18.72
C VAL A 313 10.38 7.66 17.45
N TYR A 314 9.05 7.56 17.41
CA TYR A 314 8.25 8.05 16.30
C TYR A 314 7.44 9.25 16.76
N THR A 315 7.43 10.29 15.94
CA THR A 315 6.62 11.48 16.24
C THR A 315 5.32 11.41 15.45
N ILE A 316 4.21 11.32 16.20
CA ILE A 316 2.86 11.39 15.65
C ILE A 316 2.58 12.85 15.27
N ILE A 317 2.49 13.12 13.97
CA ILE A 317 2.20 14.48 13.47
C ILE A 317 0.70 14.77 13.58
N GLN A 318 -0.13 13.78 13.23
CA GLN A 318 -1.59 13.90 13.29
C GLN A 318 -2.15 12.63 13.93
N PRO A 319 -2.76 12.71 15.13
CA PRO A 319 -3.33 11.55 15.81
C PRO A 319 -4.63 11.09 15.15
N ALA A 320 -5.02 9.84 15.40
CA ALA A 320 -6.30 9.33 14.96
C ALA A 320 -7.41 10.06 15.71
N THR A 321 -8.23 10.81 14.97
CA THR A 321 -9.40 11.52 15.53
C THR A 321 -10.68 10.98 14.91
N VAL A 322 -11.75 10.99 15.70
CA VAL A 322 -13.07 10.54 15.26
C VAL A 322 -13.61 11.53 14.19
N PRO A 323 -13.91 11.06 12.97
CA PRO A 323 -14.32 11.94 11.88
C PRO A 323 -15.76 12.39 12.05
N LEU A 324 -16.00 13.70 12.03
CA LEU A 324 -17.34 14.28 12.20
C LEU A 324 -18.20 14.25 10.93
N LYS A 325 -17.58 14.02 9.76
CA LYS A 325 -18.26 14.01 8.45
C LYS A 325 -17.93 12.73 7.69
N ALA A 326 -18.94 12.18 7.04
CA ALA A 326 -18.75 11.03 6.14
C ALA A 326 -17.84 11.43 4.97
N ALA A 327 -16.87 10.57 4.66
CA ALA A 327 -15.95 10.74 3.55
C ALA A 327 -16.57 10.28 2.22
N SER A 328 -17.39 9.24 2.26
CA SER A 328 -18.10 8.73 1.09
C SER A 328 -19.50 8.20 1.45
N PRO A 329 -20.41 8.06 0.48
CA PRO A 329 -20.34 8.61 -0.87
C PRO A 329 -20.57 10.13 -0.89
N LYS A 330 -20.00 10.81 -1.89
CA LYS A 330 -20.30 12.22 -2.17
C LYS A 330 -21.67 12.32 -2.83
N LYS A 331 -22.74 12.24 -2.02
CA LYS A 331 -24.15 12.31 -2.46
C LYS A 331 -24.46 13.38 -3.52
N PRO A 332 -24.00 14.65 -3.40
CA PRO A 332 -24.24 15.65 -4.43
C PRO A 332 -23.57 15.33 -5.76
N LEU A 333 -22.39 14.71 -5.76
CA LEU A 333 -21.70 14.29 -6.98
C LEU A 333 -22.48 13.19 -7.71
N ILE A 334 -23.05 12.23 -6.98
CA ILE A 334 -23.91 11.18 -7.54
C ILE A 334 -25.12 11.82 -8.23
N LEU A 335 -25.77 12.76 -7.57
CA LEU A 335 -26.96 13.44 -8.10
C LEU A 335 -26.65 14.22 -9.39
N ILE A 336 -25.52 14.94 -9.42
CA ILE A 336 -25.04 15.61 -10.64
C ILE A 336 -24.81 14.60 -11.76
N GLY A 337 -24.20 13.45 -11.46
CA GLY A 337 -23.97 12.38 -12.43
C GLY A 337 -25.26 11.83 -13.05
N PHE A 338 -26.29 11.57 -12.24
CA PHE A 338 -27.60 11.11 -12.74
C PHE A 338 -28.31 12.16 -13.58
N VAL A 339 -28.27 13.43 -13.18
CA VAL A 339 -28.86 14.53 -13.96
C VAL A 339 -28.13 14.70 -15.29
N PHE A 340 -26.80 14.65 -15.28
CA PHE A 340 -26.00 14.71 -16.50
C PHE A 340 -26.36 13.56 -17.44
N LEU A 341 -26.39 12.32 -16.94
CA LEU A 341 -26.73 11.15 -17.74
C LEU A 341 -28.15 11.25 -18.34
N ALA A 342 -29.11 11.82 -17.61
CA ALA A 342 -30.46 12.03 -18.11
C ALA A 342 -30.57 13.12 -19.18
N ILE A 343 -29.79 14.21 -19.07
CA ILE A 343 -29.73 15.26 -20.08
C ILE A 343 -29.13 14.71 -21.37
N PHE A 344 -27.97 14.07 -21.29
CA PHE A 344 -27.29 13.50 -22.47
C PHE A 344 -28.07 12.33 -23.07
N GLY A 345 -28.63 11.45 -22.23
CA GLY A 345 -29.50 10.37 -22.68
C GLY A 345 -30.78 10.89 -23.32
N GLY A 346 -31.37 11.96 -22.79
CA GLY A 346 -32.54 12.63 -23.37
C GLY A 346 -32.24 13.28 -24.72
N ILE A 347 -31.09 13.96 -24.85
CA ILE A 347 -30.62 14.53 -26.13
C ILE A 347 -30.38 13.41 -27.15
N GLY A 348 -29.68 12.34 -26.75
CA GLY A 348 -29.40 11.19 -27.62
C GLY A 348 -30.67 10.46 -28.06
N TYR A 349 -31.63 10.28 -27.15
CA TYR A 349 -32.94 9.71 -27.48
C TYR A 349 -33.70 10.56 -28.52
N LEU A 350 -33.73 11.89 -28.33
CA LEU A 350 -34.36 12.80 -29.30
C LEU A 350 -33.69 12.73 -30.68
N PHE A 351 -32.37 12.58 -30.72
CA PHE A 351 -31.62 12.42 -31.97
C PHE A 351 -31.94 11.09 -32.68
N ILE A 352 -32.02 9.99 -31.93
CA ILE A 352 -32.40 8.68 -32.49
C ILE A 352 -33.86 8.71 -32.97
N GLU A 353 -34.78 9.30 -32.20
CA GLU A 353 -36.18 9.43 -32.60
C GLU A 353 -36.32 10.20 -33.92
N ASP A 354 -35.49 11.21 -34.13
CA ASP A 354 -35.47 12.01 -35.36
C ASP A 354 -34.96 11.21 -36.57
N LEU A 355 -33.94 10.38 -36.36
CA LEU A 355 -33.37 9.49 -37.38
C LEU A 355 -34.37 8.40 -37.85
N PHE A 356 -35.33 8.04 -37.00
CA PHE A 356 -36.35 7.02 -37.28
C PHE A 356 -37.74 7.58 -37.66
N LYS A 357 -37.93 8.90 -37.67
CA LYS A 357 -39.18 9.52 -38.16
C LYS A 357 -39.10 9.77 -39.68
N PRO A 358 -39.97 9.18 -40.51
CA PRO A 358 -40.00 9.48 -41.93
C PRO A 358 -40.44 10.94 -42.14
N LYS A 359 -39.65 11.71 -42.92
CA LYS A 359 -40.05 13.04 -43.40
C LYS A 359 -41.26 12.86 -44.31
N GLU A 360 -42.44 13.32 -43.90
CA GLU A 360 -43.54 13.54 -44.83
C GLU A 360 -43.15 14.69 -45.75
N GLU A 361 -42.88 14.39 -47.02
CA GLU A 361 -42.74 15.37 -48.09
C GLU A 361 -44.10 16.07 -48.29
N THR A 362 -44.27 17.25 -47.69
CA THR A 362 -45.32 18.18 -48.11
C THR A 362 -44.98 18.71 -49.50
N GLU A 363 -45.44 17.99 -50.53
CA GLU A 363 -45.51 18.46 -51.90
C GLU A 363 -46.55 19.58 -51.96
N VAL A 364 -46.08 20.83 -52.01
CA VAL A 364 -46.94 22.01 -52.18
C VAL A 364 -47.39 22.03 -53.64
N LEU A 365 -48.62 21.56 -53.90
CA LEU A 365 -49.29 21.80 -55.16
C LEU A 365 -49.64 23.29 -55.26
N GLU A 366 -48.81 24.06 -55.96
CA GLU A 366 -49.22 25.32 -56.57
C GLU A 366 -50.36 25.02 -57.57
N VAL A 367 -51.55 25.54 -57.29
CA VAL A 367 -52.63 25.64 -58.26
C VAL A 367 -52.75 27.12 -58.64
N GLU A 368 -52.51 27.36 -59.92
CA GLU A 368 -52.58 28.64 -60.64
C GLU A 368 -53.97 29.27 -60.62
#